data_AF-A0A8S4A3X9-F1
#
_entry.id   AF-A0A8S4A3X9-F1
#
_cell.length_a   1.000
_cell.length_b   1.000
_cell.length_c   1.000
_cell.angle_alpha   90.00
_cell.angle_beta   90.00
_cell.angle_gamma   90.00
#
_symmetry.space_group_name_H-M   'P 1'
#
loop_
_entity.id
_entity.type
_entity.pdbx_description
1 polymer ?
#
loop_
_entity_poly.entity_id
_entity_poly.type
_entity_poly.pdbx_seq_one_letter_code
_entity_poly.pdbx_strand_id
1 'polypeptide(L)'
;MKTTCLVSLALLAVANAVPASVNRQDSYDNGFDSCAVTCKGEGKKFSYTPATTYIYDYTVDTETSMAGASEESAKLSIQARAEIQSLDGCDFALLLKDVRVSHTDAYTSGLRPADREEEVQRALEGSNLHFSFDDGLISSICPESEESTWALNFKRGLLTAFQNSMENLDKDHKVSEVDVSGKCEAEFTVAPTVWGWKKETKVTKTKNLLACSQRDGYQSMYQTVPYTIASEIQSLPILKGTHKCDYVIGASKILESASCEETHLYVPFSNSESGGKTRVQQKLLLKSQRQGVDAVIGPVKLRYDLIFDHDDIKDQLHNGPEALEQKLKEICDQTHDDIRPETPRLFSELVQIIKILNKPDLERAHKLVKNKMICPKNGRTLKFFLDALPAAETAGAVSLMTTLVTGQQVEGALAKAWLASLPLIQGPTSSMIEDGLKLLQDPSSTDALLPVTALVNRYCQRVSSCDSDYYVSQILSLLTSRIPDYCSIDDKNLKSVLVTLRAMGNLGHSALTSSIDKCLSSTSAPLDIKVAAADAYRRVPCDTSLNQRDGVLWTVLQDTTQDQS
;
A
#
# COMPACT_ATOMS: atom_id res chain seq x y z
N MET A 1 75.58 28.90 46.52
CA MET A 1 74.25 29.52 46.76
C MET A 1 73.41 29.34 45.51
N LYS A 2 72.26 28.67 45.67
CA LYS A 2 71.01 28.68 44.88
C LYS A 2 71.10 28.45 43.35
N THR A 3 70.77 27.25 42.84
CA THR A 3 69.45 26.84 42.23
C THR A 3 68.90 27.88 41.22
N THR A 4 68.65 27.59 39.94
CA THR A 4 67.95 26.40 39.40
C THR A 4 68.32 26.11 37.94
N CYS A 5 68.62 24.84 37.65
CA CYS A 5 68.72 24.21 36.32
C CYS A 5 67.34 23.70 35.85
N LEU A 6 67.06 23.76 34.54
CA LEU A 6 66.90 22.62 33.60
C LEU A 6 66.12 23.08 32.35
N VAL A 7 66.82 23.33 31.23
CA VAL A 7 67.04 22.42 30.05
C VAL A 7 65.88 22.54 29.04
N SER A 8 66.02 23.24 27.91
CA SER A 8 66.88 23.03 26.73
C SER A 8 66.54 21.77 25.92
N LEU A 9 65.98 21.96 24.71
CA LEU A 9 66.11 21.17 23.48
C LEU A 9 64.89 21.46 22.59
N ALA A 10 64.96 21.69 21.29
CA ALA A 10 65.97 22.18 20.37
C ALA A 10 65.21 22.50 19.07
N LEU A 11 65.60 23.60 18.44
CA LEU A 11 65.17 24.00 17.10
C LEU A 11 66.06 23.32 16.05
N LEU A 12 65.48 23.17 14.85
CA LEU A 12 66.09 22.89 13.54
C LEU A 12 66.18 21.43 13.07
N ALA A 13 65.23 21.06 12.22
CA ALA A 13 65.55 20.59 10.86
C ALA A 13 64.37 20.89 9.93
N VAL A 14 64.59 21.78 8.96
CA VAL A 14 63.72 22.01 7.81
C VAL A 14 64.49 21.54 6.58
N ALA A 15 63.92 20.60 5.82
CA ALA A 15 63.81 20.65 4.34
C ALA A 15 63.59 19.25 3.74
N ASN A 16 62.67 19.23 2.77
CA ASN A 16 62.43 18.24 1.71
C ASN A 16 61.61 16.99 2.06
N ALA A 17 60.29 17.14 1.99
CA ALA A 17 59.40 16.07 1.54
C ALA A 17 58.36 16.65 0.56
N VAL A 18 58.34 16.07 -0.64
CA VAL A 18 57.36 16.24 -1.73
C VAL A 18 55.93 16.06 -1.18
N PRO A 19 54.90 16.80 -1.64
CA PRO A 19 53.54 16.47 -1.29
C PRO A 19 53.15 15.16 -2.00
N ALA A 20 53.23 14.05 -1.28
CA ALA A 20 52.57 12.82 -1.70
C ALA A 20 51.06 13.07 -1.59
N SER A 21 50.40 13.10 -2.74
CA SER A 21 48.95 13.03 -2.86
C SER A 21 48.47 11.72 -2.23
N VAL A 22 47.98 11.80 -1.00
CA VAL A 22 47.25 10.70 -0.36
C VAL A 22 45.85 10.71 -0.96
N ASN A 23 45.63 9.83 -1.95
CA ASN A 23 44.30 9.40 -2.35
C ASN A 23 43.63 8.76 -1.14
N ARG A 24 42.82 9.53 -0.44
CA ARG A 24 41.99 9.05 0.65
C ARG A 24 40.68 8.54 0.04
N GLN A 25 40.70 7.27 -0.36
CA GLN A 25 39.47 6.48 -0.50
C GLN A 25 38.97 6.16 0.91
N ASP A 26 38.28 7.10 1.54
CA ASP A 26 37.48 6.80 2.72
C ASP A 26 36.17 6.17 2.24
N SER A 27 36.13 4.84 2.32
CA SER A 27 34.90 4.06 2.42
C SER A 27 34.13 4.55 3.66
N TYR A 28 33.11 5.38 3.46
CA TYR A 28 32.17 5.79 4.50
C TYR A 28 31.39 4.55 5.00
N ASP A 29 31.80 4.00 6.14
CA ASP A 29 31.02 3.07 6.94
C ASP A 29 30.66 3.75 8.27
N ASN A 30 29.69 4.66 8.22
CA ASN A 30 29.03 5.28 9.38
C ASN A 30 27.57 4.78 9.44
N GLY A 31 27.39 3.46 9.56
CA GLY A 31 26.10 2.80 9.37
C GLY A 31 24.96 3.11 10.36
N PHE A 32 25.18 3.92 11.42
CA PHE A 32 24.17 4.19 12.46
C PHE A 32 23.62 5.62 12.51
N ASP A 33 24.36 6.63 12.04
CA ASP A 33 23.93 8.04 12.17
C ASP A 33 23.48 8.67 10.84
N SER A 34 23.81 8.07 9.70
CA SER A 34 23.46 8.56 8.36
C SER A 34 22.15 7.94 7.84
N CYS A 35 21.28 8.76 7.25
CA CYS A 35 20.08 8.26 6.59
C CYS A 35 20.39 7.73 5.18
N ALA A 36 21.38 8.32 4.51
CA ALA A 36 21.86 7.88 3.21
C ALA A 36 22.55 6.51 3.29
N VAL A 37 21.98 5.51 2.61
CA VAL A 37 22.59 4.17 2.48
C VAL A 37 23.73 4.19 1.47
N THR A 38 23.55 4.99 0.41
CA THR A 38 24.53 5.19 -0.65
C THR A 38 24.63 6.68 -0.92
N CYS A 39 25.86 7.17 -1.10
CA CYS A 39 26.12 8.54 -1.49
C CYS A 39 27.20 8.52 -2.55
N LYS A 40 26.84 8.82 -3.81
CA LYS A 40 27.82 8.89 -4.89
C LYS A 40 28.67 10.15 -4.75
N GLY A 41 28.10 11.27 -4.29
CA GLY A 41 28.83 12.50 -4.00
C GLY A 41 29.50 13.17 -5.22
N GLU A 42 29.31 12.61 -6.42
CA GLU A 42 29.91 13.05 -7.68
C GLU A 42 28.92 13.84 -8.56
N GLY A 43 27.71 14.03 -8.06
CA GLY A 43 26.63 14.74 -8.73
C GLY A 43 26.98 16.19 -9.07
N LYS A 44 26.62 16.62 -10.28
CA LYS A 44 26.85 17.99 -10.77
C LYS A 44 25.55 18.75 -10.99
N LYS A 45 24.39 18.13 -10.78
CA LYS A 45 23.08 18.72 -11.11
C LYS A 45 22.65 19.74 -10.05
N PHE A 46 22.77 19.38 -8.76
CA PHE A 46 22.47 20.27 -7.65
C PHE A 46 23.73 20.61 -6.84
N SER A 47 23.76 21.81 -6.24
CA SER A 47 24.92 22.31 -5.47
C SER A 47 24.49 22.93 -4.14
N TYR A 48 23.85 22.10 -3.31
CA TYR A 48 23.56 22.44 -1.93
C TYR A 48 24.85 22.49 -1.12
N THR A 49 25.03 23.54 -0.32
CA THR A 49 26.23 23.77 0.49
C THR A 49 26.04 23.08 1.84
N PRO A 50 26.99 22.25 2.29
CA PRO A 50 26.94 21.65 3.63
C PRO A 50 26.77 22.70 4.74
N ALA A 51 26.17 22.28 5.85
CA ALA A 51 25.82 23.14 6.98
C ALA A 51 25.04 24.42 6.59
N THR A 52 24.13 24.32 5.62
CA THR A 52 23.31 25.45 5.14
C THR A 52 21.83 25.09 5.16
N THR A 53 21.01 26.02 5.65
CA THR A 53 19.55 25.91 5.66
C THR A 53 18.95 26.71 4.50
N TYR A 54 18.12 26.04 3.70
CA TYR A 54 17.37 26.59 2.58
C TYR A 54 15.90 26.71 2.97
N ILE A 55 15.37 27.92 2.94
CA ILE A 55 14.03 28.25 3.45
C ILE A 55 13.07 28.41 2.28
N TYR A 56 12.06 27.56 2.23
CA TYR A 56 11.02 27.56 1.22
C TYR A 56 9.66 27.91 1.82
N ASP A 57 8.86 28.67 1.08
CA ASP A 57 7.42 28.67 1.28
C ASP A 57 6.84 27.42 0.60
N TYR A 58 6.06 26.65 1.34
CA TYR A 58 5.38 25.46 0.86
C TYR A 58 3.86 25.65 0.98
N THR A 59 3.14 25.47 -0.12
CA THR A 59 1.68 25.55 -0.16
C THR A 59 1.09 24.34 -0.84
N VAL A 60 0.03 23.78 -0.27
CA VAL A 60 -0.75 22.67 -0.82
C VAL A 60 -2.22 23.07 -0.85
N ASP A 61 -2.78 23.20 -2.03
CA ASP A 61 -4.19 23.51 -2.25
C ASP A 61 -4.88 22.30 -2.89
N THR A 62 -5.82 21.69 -2.18
CA THR A 62 -6.65 20.58 -2.66
C THR A 62 -8.07 21.09 -2.89
N GLU A 63 -8.62 20.83 -4.07
CA GLU A 63 -9.99 21.17 -4.45
C GLU A 63 -10.71 19.93 -4.96
N THR A 64 -11.83 19.58 -4.33
CA THR A 64 -12.72 18.51 -4.78
C THR A 64 -14.04 19.11 -5.26
N SER A 65 -14.46 18.73 -6.45
CA SER A 65 -15.64 19.27 -7.14
C SER A 65 -16.40 18.18 -7.89
N MET A 66 -17.66 18.45 -8.26
CA MET A 66 -18.40 17.62 -9.21
C MET A 66 -18.61 18.39 -10.51
N ALA A 67 -17.62 18.30 -11.40
CA ALA A 67 -17.64 18.99 -12.69
C ALA A 67 -18.86 18.56 -13.52
N GLY A 68 -19.70 19.52 -13.92
CA GLY A 68 -20.91 19.32 -14.72
C GLY A 68 -22.19 19.09 -13.91
N ALA A 69 -22.12 18.95 -12.58
CA ALA A 69 -23.28 18.77 -11.72
C ALA A 69 -23.42 19.86 -10.65
N SER A 70 -22.32 20.42 -10.16
CA SER A 70 -22.31 21.57 -9.25
C SER A 70 -21.11 22.47 -9.51
N GLU A 71 -21.29 23.77 -9.32
CA GLU A 71 -20.21 24.77 -9.31
C GLU A 71 -19.56 24.92 -7.92
N GLU A 72 -20.12 24.27 -6.90
CA GLU A 72 -19.54 24.25 -5.56
C GLU A 72 -18.35 23.28 -5.49
N SER A 73 -17.31 23.69 -4.77
CA SER A 73 -16.13 22.88 -4.52
C SER A 73 -15.69 22.94 -3.06
N ALA A 74 -15.21 21.82 -2.55
CA ALA A 74 -14.60 21.72 -1.23
C ALA A 74 -13.09 21.89 -1.36
N LYS A 75 -12.55 22.93 -0.73
CA LYS A 75 -11.13 23.28 -0.74
C LYS A 75 -10.48 23.07 0.63
N LEU A 76 -9.25 22.59 0.63
CA LEU A 76 -8.33 22.51 1.76
C LEU A 76 -7.01 23.15 1.33
N SER A 77 -6.50 24.10 2.11
CA SER A 77 -5.23 24.78 1.86
C SER A 77 -4.34 24.66 3.08
N ILE A 78 -3.13 24.14 2.88
CA ILE A 78 -2.10 24.02 3.91
C ILE A 78 -0.90 24.86 3.49
N GLN A 79 -0.44 25.72 4.38
CA GLN A 79 0.73 26.58 4.16
C GLN A 79 1.75 26.29 5.25
N ALA A 80 3.03 26.21 4.89
CA ALA A 80 4.11 25.99 5.84
C ALA A 80 5.40 26.64 5.34
N ARG A 81 6.29 26.99 6.26
CA ARG A 81 7.70 27.26 5.95
C ARG A 81 8.47 25.95 6.08
N ALA A 82 9.08 25.51 4.98
CA ALA A 82 9.92 24.34 4.94
C ALA A 82 11.40 24.74 4.99
N GLU A 83 12.10 24.31 6.02
CA GLU A 83 13.55 24.47 6.16
C GLU A 83 14.24 23.16 5.76
N ILE A 84 14.86 23.16 4.58
CA ILE A 84 15.68 22.04 4.09
C ILE A 84 17.13 22.33 4.47
N GLN A 85 17.69 21.51 5.36
CA GLN A 85 19.01 21.69 5.92
C GLN A 85 19.97 20.66 5.32
N SER A 86 20.97 21.13 4.58
CA SER A 86 22.06 20.27 4.12
C SER A 86 23.04 20.08 5.27
N LEU A 87 23.21 18.84 5.73
CA LEU A 87 24.03 18.51 6.89
C LEU A 87 25.47 18.31 6.44
N ASP A 88 25.74 17.13 5.88
CA ASP A 88 27.01 16.74 5.27
C ASP A 88 26.75 15.67 4.20
N GLY A 89 27.59 15.62 3.16
CA GLY A 89 27.45 14.68 2.06
C GLY A 89 26.03 14.63 1.46
N CYS A 90 25.40 13.44 1.50
CA CYS A 90 24.04 13.21 1.03
C CYS A 90 22.99 13.22 2.14
N ASP A 91 23.32 13.66 3.35
CA ASP A 91 22.39 13.69 4.49
C ASP A 91 21.75 15.08 4.67
N PHE A 92 20.43 15.11 4.73
CA PHE A 92 19.62 16.31 4.79
C PHE A 92 18.53 16.19 5.87
N ALA A 93 18.07 17.33 6.39
CA ALA A 93 16.94 17.36 7.30
C ALA A 93 15.84 18.30 6.80
N LEU A 94 14.59 17.92 7.00
CA LEU A 94 13.40 18.72 6.74
C LEU A 94 12.76 19.12 8.07
N LEU A 95 12.59 20.43 8.27
CA LEU A 95 11.80 20.99 9.36
C LEU A 95 10.63 21.79 8.77
N LEU A 96 9.45 21.62 9.34
CA LEU A 96 8.28 22.44 9.04
C LEU A 96 8.06 23.43 10.19
N LYS A 97 7.70 24.67 9.83
CA LYS A 97 7.38 25.75 10.76
C LYS A 97 6.23 26.59 10.21
N ASP A 98 5.55 27.30 11.10
CA ASP A 98 4.45 28.20 10.79
C ASP A 98 3.35 27.53 9.93
N VAL A 99 3.00 26.29 10.27
CA VAL A 99 1.95 25.53 9.59
C VAL A 99 0.59 26.16 9.84
N ARG A 100 -0.15 26.44 8.77
CA ARG A 100 -1.52 26.96 8.80
C ARG A 100 -2.43 26.12 7.93
N VAL A 101 -3.67 25.92 8.38
CA VAL A 101 -4.64 25.07 7.69
C VAL A 101 -5.95 25.82 7.53
N SER A 102 -6.43 25.90 6.31
CA SER A 102 -7.73 26.52 6.02
C SER A 102 -8.56 25.64 5.11
N HIS A 103 -9.88 25.71 5.24
CA HIS A 103 -10.80 24.94 4.40
C HIS A 103 -12.03 25.77 4.03
N THR A 104 -12.80 25.27 3.06
CA THR A 104 -14.03 25.95 2.62
C THR A 104 -15.05 26.01 3.75
N ASP A 105 -15.66 27.18 3.91
CA ASP A 105 -16.77 27.39 4.84
C ASP A 105 -18.04 26.74 4.27
N ALA A 106 -18.81 26.07 5.12
CA ALA A 106 -20.03 25.37 4.69
C ALA A 106 -21.14 26.33 4.20
N TYR A 107 -21.09 27.61 4.59
CA TYR A 107 -22.13 28.61 4.29
C TYR A 107 -21.62 29.76 3.42
N THR A 108 -20.31 29.85 3.18
CA THR A 108 -19.72 30.85 2.31
C THR A 108 -18.69 30.21 1.39
N SER A 109 -18.52 30.71 0.16
CA SER A 109 -17.46 30.24 -0.74
C SER A 109 -16.04 30.67 -0.31
N GLY A 110 -15.88 31.19 0.92
CA GLY A 110 -14.62 31.64 1.49
C GLY A 110 -13.85 30.52 2.19
N LEU A 111 -12.56 30.76 2.43
CA LEU A 111 -11.73 29.90 3.27
C LEU A 111 -11.76 30.40 4.72
N ARG A 112 -11.90 29.47 5.67
CA ARG A 112 -11.76 29.72 7.11
C ARG A 112 -10.65 28.85 7.70
N PRO A 113 -9.99 29.27 8.79
CA PRO A 113 -9.06 28.41 9.53
C PRO A 113 -9.73 27.10 9.99
N ALA A 114 -8.97 26.02 10.02
CA ALA A 114 -9.44 24.71 10.44
C ALA A 114 -9.63 24.63 11.96
N ASP A 115 -10.70 23.97 12.39
CA ASP A 115 -11.05 23.87 13.82
C ASP A 115 -9.98 23.13 14.66
N ARG A 116 -9.18 22.27 14.02
CA ARG A 116 -8.08 21.50 14.64
C ARG A 116 -6.69 21.91 14.13
N GLU A 117 -6.52 23.17 13.70
CA GLU A 117 -5.23 23.69 13.19
C GLU A 117 -4.07 23.40 14.15
N GLU A 118 -4.23 23.65 15.45
CA GLU A 118 -3.18 23.46 16.46
C GLU A 118 -2.70 21.99 16.59
N GLU A 119 -3.58 21.03 16.32
CA GLU A 119 -3.21 19.62 16.32
C GLU A 119 -2.39 19.25 15.08
N VAL A 120 -2.82 19.74 13.92
CA VAL A 120 -2.08 19.55 12.67
C VAL A 120 -0.71 20.21 12.74
N GLN A 121 -0.65 21.43 13.28
CA GLN A 121 0.59 22.15 13.49
C GLN A 121 1.54 21.37 14.40
N ARG A 122 1.08 20.94 15.59
CA ARG A 122 1.91 20.17 16.53
C ARG A 122 2.46 18.88 15.93
N ALA A 123 1.66 18.16 15.15
CA ALA A 123 2.10 16.91 14.54
C ALA A 123 3.11 17.13 13.41
N LEU A 124 2.92 18.16 12.57
CA LEU A 124 3.83 18.43 11.44
C LEU A 124 5.13 19.13 11.86
N GLU A 125 5.08 20.00 12.87
CA GLU A 125 6.24 20.74 13.39
C GLU A 125 6.99 19.98 14.50
N GLY A 126 6.38 18.94 15.08
CA GLY A 126 6.87 18.28 16.30
C GLY A 126 8.20 17.54 16.14
N SER A 127 8.46 16.95 14.97
CA SER A 127 9.68 16.19 14.69
C SER A 127 10.35 16.67 13.41
N ASN A 128 11.68 16.64 13.37
CA ASN A 128 12.43 16.80 12.12
C ASN A 128 12.41 15.49 11.33
N LEU A 129 12.59 15.57 10.01
CA LEU A 129 12.72 14.38 9.16
C LEU A 129 14.09 14.34 8.53
N HIS A 130 14.91 13.37 8.91
CA HIS A 130 16.19 13.08 8.25
C HIS A 130 15.90 12.33 6.94
N PHE A 131 16.54 12.72 5.84
CA PHE A 131 16.41 12.06 4.55
C PHE A 131 17.71 12.10 3.76
N SER A 132 17.86 11.16 2.83
CA SER A 132 18.96 11.15 1.89
C SER A 132 18.67 12.01 0.67
N PHE A 133 19.68 12.70 0.15
CA PHE A 133 19.60 13.45 -1.08
C PHE A 133 20.91 13.31 -1.85
N ASP A 134 20.91 12.45 -2.87
CA ASP A 134 22.04 12.25 -3.77
C ASP A 134 21.70 12.86 -5.13
N ASP A 135 22.21 14.07 -5.36
CA ASP A 135 22.04 14.83 -6.60
C ASP A 135 20.60 14.80 -7.13
N GLY A 136 19.62 15.17 -6.31
CA GLY A 136 18.20 15.24 -6.69
C GLY A 136 17.37 13.98 -6.41
N LEU A 137 17.99 12.85 -6.08
CA LEU A 137 17.30 11.60 -5.73
C LEU A 137 17.22 11.42 -4.21
N ILE A 138 16.04 11.07 -3.71
CA ILE A 138 15.80 10.75 -2.30
C ILE A 138 15.52 9.25 -2.21
N SER A 139 16.47 8.49 -1.68
CA SER A 139 16.36 7.02 -1.62
C SER A 139 15.84 6.52 -0.28
N SER A 140 15.95 7.34 0.77
CA SER A 140 15.59 6.97 2.14
C SER A 140 15.12 8.18 2.94
N ILE A 141 14.15 7.94 3.81
CA ILE A 141 13.72 8.84 4.87
C ILE A 141 13.82 8.11 6.21
N CYS A 142 14.17 8.85 7.26
CA CYS A 142 14.48 8.33 8.57
C CYS A 142 13.73 9.17 9.63
N PRO A 143 12.46 8.83 9.91
CA PRO A 143 11.64 9.55 10.87
C PRO A 143 12.00 9.21 12.32
N GLU A 144 11.52 10.04 13.25
CA GLU A 144 11.52 9.69 14.68
C GLU A 144 10.46 8.62 14.97
N SER A 145 10.70 7.79 16.00
CA SER A 145 9.82 6.65 16.32
C SER A 145 8.41 7.03 16.79
N GLU A 146 8.20 8.28 17.18
CA GLU A 146 6.92 8.80 17.68
C GLU A 146 6.15 9.60 16.61
N GLU A 147 6.72 9.77 15.42
CA GLU A 147 6.06 10.50 14.33
C GLU A 147 4.90 9.67 13.75
N SER A 148 3.68 10.24 13.77
CA SER A 148 2.50 9.58 13.21
C SER A 148 2.62 9.38 11.70
N THR A 149 2.10 8.26 11.19
CA THR A 149 2.20 7.91 9.76
C THR A 149 1.65 9.00 8.82
N TRP A 150 0.54 9.65 9.19
CA TRP A 150 -0.07 10.68 8.35
C TRP A 150 0.80 11.95 8.24
N ALA A 151 1.48 12.33 9.33
CA ALA A 151 2.39 13.47 9.36
C ALA A 151 3.63 13.19 8.50
N LEU A 152 4.16 11.96 8.61
CA LEU A 152 5.25 11.48 7.76
C LEU A 152 4.85 11.47 6.27
N ASN A 153 3.63 11.02 5.95
CA ASN A 153 3.09 11.04 4.59
C ASN A 153 2.98 12.47 4.02
N PHE A 154 2.61 13.46 4.84
CA PHE A 154 2.63 14.86 4.42
C PHE A 154 4.05 15.32 4.04
N LYS A 155 5.06 14.95 4.85
CA LYS A 155 6.47 15.25 4.57
C LYS A 155 6.99 14.49 3.34
N ARG A 156 6.57 13.23 3.11
CA ARG A 156 6.84 12.49 1.86
C ARG A 156 6.32 13.24 0.64
N GLY A 157 5.13 13.85 0.73
CA GLY A 157 4.57 14.68 -0.34
C GLY A 157 5.43 15.90 -0.66
N LEU A 158 5.95 16.59 0.36
CA LEU A 158 6.87 17.71 0.16
C LEU A 158 8.18 17.25 -0.49
N LEU A 159 8.80 16.19 0.04
CA LEU A 159 10.04 15.63 -0.51
C LEU A 159 9.85 15.10 -1.94
N THR A 160 8.67 14.61 -2.30
CA THR A 160 8.31 14.22 -3.66
C THR A 160 8.31 15.43 -4.62
N ALA A 161 7.78 16.57 -4.18
CA ALA A 161 7.83 17.82 -4.94
C ALA A 161 9.26 18.37 -5.05
N PHE A 162 10.11 18.14 -4.05
CA PHE A 162 11.52 18.52 -4.05
C PHE A 162 12.39 17.61 -4.95
N GLN A 163 12.04 16.32 -5.05
CA GLN A 163 12.78 15.31 -5.80
C GLN A 163 12.75 15.56 -7.32
N ASN A 164 13.92 15.47 -7.94
CA ASN A 164 14.11 15.43 -9.38
C ASN A 164 15.14 14.33 -9.71
N SER A 165 14.67 13.21 -10.27
CA SER A 165 15.48 12.01 -10.54
C SER A 165 16.25 12.03 -11.87
N MET A 166 16.26 13.14 -12.62
CA MET A 166 17.01 13.21 -13.88
C MET A 166 18.51 13.03 -13.67
N GLU A 167 19.20 12.24 -14.50
CA GLU A 167 20.66 12.12 -14.40
C GLU A 167 21.38 13.43 -14.75
N ASN A 168 20.90 14.15 -15.77
CA ASN A 168 21.44 15.44 -16.23
C ASN A 168 20.30 16.36 -16.68
N LEU A 169 20.49 17.68 -16.56
CA LEU A 169 19.46 18.69 -16.88
C LEU A 169 19.53 19.22 -18.33
N ASP A 170 20.29 18.56 -19.20
CA ASP A 170 20.58 19.07 -20.55
C ASP A 170 19.67 18.49 -21.64
N LYS A 171 18.95 17.41 -21.34
CA LYS A 171 18.10 16.69 -22.29
C LYS A 171 16.93 16.02 -21.60
N ASP A 172 15.89 15.77 -22.40
CA ASP A 172 14.74 14.98 -21.98
C ASP A 172 15.17 13.60 -21.48
N HIS A 173 14.46 13.11 -20.47
CA HIS A 173 14.82 11.89 -19.78
C HIS A 173 13.57 11.15 -19.30
N LYS A 174 13.57 9.82 -19.43
CA LYS A 174 12.56 8.96 -18.82
C LYS A 174 13.23 8.05 -17.81
N VAL A 175 12.66 7.94 -16.62
CA VAL A 175 13.23 7.15 -15.52
C VAL A 175 12.13 6.60 -14.64
N SER A 176 12.36 5.41 -14.07
CA SER A 176 11.48 4.88 -13.02
C SER A 176 11.81 5.59 -11.70
N GLU A 177 10.85 6.33 -11.16
CA GLU A 177 10.97 7.12 -9.93
C GLU A 177 10.08 6.51 -8.83
N VAL A 178 10.61 6.47 -7.60
CA VAL A 178 9.85 6.11 -6.39
C VAL A 178 9.53 7.38 -5.63
N ASP A 179 8.25 7.60 -5.34
CA ASP A 179 7.76 8.75 -4.58
C ASP A 179 6.42 8.43 -3.88
N VAL A 180 5.72 9.45 -3.38
CA VAL A 180 4.43 9.26 -2.68
C VAL A 180 3.36 8.57 -3.55
N SER A 181 3.48 8.61 -4.88
CA SER A 181 2.59 7.92 -5.81
C SER A 181 2.97 6.45 -6.05
N GLY A 182 3.99 5.93 -5.37
CA GLY A 182 4.53 4.59 -5.56
C GLY A 182 5.69 4.58 -6.56
N LYS A 183 5.80 3.50 -7.33
CA LYS A 183 6.83 3.36 -8.38
C LYS A 183 6.23 3.61 -9.75
N CYS A 184 6.63 4.72 -10.37
CA CYS A 184 6.08 5.24 -11.61
C CYS A 184 7.15 5.46 -12.68
N GLU A 185 6.81 5.40 -13.96
CA GLU A 185 7.63 6.00 -15.01
C GLU A 185 7.41 7.53 -15.01
N ALA A 186 8.50 8.28 -14.86
CA ALA A 186 8.52 9.72 -14.88
C ALA A 186 9.17 10.22 -16.16
N GLU A 187 8.45 11.07 -16.90
CA GLU A 187 8.96 11.71 -18.11
C GLU A 187 9.34 13.15 -17.83
N PHE A 188 10.57 13.52 -18.16
CA PHE A 188 11.11 14.86 -17.98
C PHE A 188 11.39 15.51 -19.33
N THR A 189 10.96 16.75 -19.46
CA THR A 189 11.24 17.61 -20.63
C THR A 189 11.99 18.86 -20.17
N VAL A 190 13.08 19.18 -20.86
CA VAL A 190 13.91 20.36 -20.54
C VAL A 190 13.53 21.49 -21.50
N ALA A 191 13.14 22.64 -20.94
CA ALA A 191 12.87 23.79 -21.77
C ALA A 191 14.18 24.34 -22.37
N PRO A 192 14.18 24.76 -23.64
CA PRO A 192 15.36 25.34 -24.26
C PRO A 192 15.79 26.61 -23.51
N THR A 193 17.08 26.70 -23.20
CA THR A 193 17.67 27.84 -22.48
C THR A 193 17.42 29.13 -23.26
N VAL A 194 16.65 30.05 -22.69
CA VAL A 194 16.44 31.38 -23.29
C VAL A 194 17.72 32.19 -23.12
N TRP A 195 18.31 32.64 -24.23
CA TRP A 195 19.48 33.51 -24.22
C TRP A 195 19.14 34.85 -23.55
N GLY A 196 19.58 35.01 -22.31
CA GLY A 196 19.36 36.18 -21.47
C GLY A 196 20.25 36.17 -20.23
N TRP A 197 20.12 37.21 -19.39
CA TRP A 197 21.00 37.47 -18.24
C TRP A 197 20.77 36.52 -17.05
N LYS A 198 19.68 35.74 -17.05
CA LYS A 198 19.37 34.71 -16.05
C LYS A 198 19.58 33.32 -16.63
N LYS A 199 20.59 32.61 -16.14
CA LYS A 199 20.87 31.20 -16.47
C LYS A 199 20.02 30.28 -15.59
N GLU A 200 18.70 30.30 -15.78
CA GLU A 200 17.78 29.38 -15.11
C GLU A 200 17.50 28.17 -16.02
N THR A 201 17.41 26.98 -15.43
CA THR A 201 17.00 25.75 -16.13
C THR A 201 15.57 25.42 -15.74
N LYS A 202 14.69 25.24 -16.73
CA LYS A 202 13.30 24.87 -16.51
C LYS A 202 13.07 23.43 -16.97
N VAL A 203 12.46 22.65 -16.10
CA VAL A 203 12.18 21.23 -16.35
C VAL A 203 10.73 20.94 -16.02
N THR A 204 10.06 20.19 -16.89
CA THR A 204 8.71 19.71 -16.65
C THR A 204 8.72 18.19 -16.49
N LYS A 205 8.24 17.69 -15.35
CA LYS A 205 8.03 16.27 -15.04
C LYS A 205 6.56 15.92 -15.25
N THR A 206 6.26 14.81 -15.93
CA THR A 206 4.91 14.27 -16.06
C THR A 206 4.87 12.79 -15.69
N LYS A 207 3.76 12.36 -15.06
CA LYS A 207 3.48 10.97 -14.72
C LYS A 207 2.05 10.59 -15.06
N ASN A 208 1.86 9.39 -15.58
CA ASN A 208 0.55 8.73 -15.65
C ASN A 208 0.35 7.89 -14.38
N LEU A 209 -0.54 8.34 -13.48
CA LEU A 209 -0.69 7.69 -12.18
C LEU A 209 -1.35 6.31 -12.26
N LEU A 210 -2.08 6.02 -13.34
CA LEU A 210 -2.67 4.70 -13.59
C LEU A 210 -1.62 3.61 -13.86
N ALA A 211 -0.45 4.01 -14.38
CA ALA A 211 0.66 3.12 -14.70
C ALA A 211 1.60 2.90 -13.50
N CYS A 212 1.37 3.59 -12.38
CA CYS A 212 2.17 3.43 -11.17
C CYS A 212 1.85 2.10 -10.46
N SER A 213 2.90 1.42 -10.04
CA SER A 213 2.81 0.24 -9.16
C SER A 213 3.00 0.65 -7.69
N GLN A 214 2.51 -0.17 -6.76
CA GLN A 214 2.61 0.09 -5.31
C GLN A 214 1.95 1.41 -4.86
N ARG A 215 0.99 1.90 -5.67
CA ARG A 215 0.23 3.13 -5.40
C ARG A 215 -0.98 2.88 -4.50
N ASP A 216 -1.70 1.80 -4.77
CA ASP A 216 -2.99 1.52 -4.14
C ASP A 216 -2.79 0.93 -2.73
N GLY A 217 -3.46 1.54 -1.76
CA GLY A 217 -3.68 0.92 -0.46
C GLY A 217 -4.63 -0.27 -0.60
N TYR A 218 -4.25 -1.40 -0.01
CA TYR A 218 -5.03 -2.65 0.03
C TYR A 218 -6.35 -2.55 0.83
N GLN A 219 -6.72 -1.35 1.28
CA GLN A 219 -7.88 -1.10 2.14
C GLN A 219 -9.04 -0.39 1.42
N SER A 220 -9.30 -0.75 0.16
CA SER A 220 -10.52 -0.34 -0.52
C SER A 220 -11.75 -1.03 0.09
N MET A 221 -12.89 -0.32 0.19
CA MET A 221 -14.20 -0.93 0.49
C MET A 221 -14.72 -1.79 -0.67
N TYR A 222 -14.14 -1.63 -1.85
CA TYR A 222 -14.53 -2.37 -3.04
C TYR A 222 -13.83 -3.72 -3.04
N GLN A 223 -14.62 -4.77 -2.90
CA GLN A 223 -14.20 -6.16 -3.08
C GLN A 223 -13.93 -6.41 -4.57
N THR A 224 -12.77 -5.99 -5.06
CA THR A 224 -12.40 -6.14 -6.48
C THR A 224 -11.33 -7.21 -6.65
N VAL A 225 -11.32 -7.87 -7.81
CA VAL A 225 -10.17 -8.69 -8.21
C VAL A 225 -9.05 -7.74 -8.64
N PRO A 226 -7.83 -7.82 -8.06
CA PRO A 226 -6.74 -6.95 -8.46
C PRO A 226 -6.36 -7.26 -9.91
N TYR A 227 -6.15 -6.22 -10.73
CA TYR A 227 -5.66 -6.37 -12.10
C TYR A 227 -4.16 -6.69 -12.04
N THR A 228 -3.81 -7.98 -12.12
CA THR A 228 -2.41 -8.44 -12.19
C THR A 228 -2.06 -8.94 -13.59
N ILE A 229 -2.43 -8.17 -14.61
CA ILE A 229 -2.02 -8.41 -16.01
C ILE A 229 -0.91 -7.42 -16.33
N ALA A 230 0.13 -7.86 -17.05
CA ALA A 230 1.14 -6.97 -17.61
C ALA A 230 0.47 -6.02 -18.62
N SER A 231 0.01 -4.86 -18.15
CA SER A 231 -0.70 -3.86 -18.93
C SER A 231 -0.31 -2.45 -18.45
N GLU A 232 -0.59 -1.43 -19.25
CA GLU A 232 -0.38 -0.02 -18.87
C GLU A 232 -1.30 0.46 -17.73
N ILE A 233 -2.20 -0.42 -17.25
CA ILE A 233 -3.11 -0.20 -16.12
C ILE A 233 -2.67 -1.11 -14.97
N GLN A 234 -2.17 -0.50 -13.90
CA GLN A 234 -1.69 -1.20 -12.70
C GLN A 234 -2.59 -0.97 -11.47
N SER A 235 -3.65 -0.16 -11.61
CA SER A 235 -4.65 0.18 -10.59
C SER A 235 -6.07 0.03 -11.13
N LEU A 236 -7.09 0.00 -10.26
CA LEU A 236 -8.50 -0.02 -10.69
C LEU A 236 -8.80 1.21 -11.56
N PRO A 237 -9.33 1.07 -12.79
CA PRO A 237 -9.60 2.20 -13.70
C PRO A 237 -10.84 3.01 -13.28
N ILE A 238 -11.09 3.11 -11.97
CA ILE A 238 -12.12 3.92 -11.33
C ILE A 238 -11.64 5.37 -11.21
N LEU A 239 -10.33 5.58 -11.07
CA LEU A 239 -9.72 6.90 -10.91
C LEU A 239 -8.67 7.12 -11.98
N LYS A 240 -8.88 8.08 -12.89
CA LYS A 240 -7.86 8.53 -13.83
C LYS A 240 -7.03 9.62 -13.17
N GLY A 241 -5.76 9.35 -12.92
CA GLY A 241 -4.83 10.27 -12.27
C GLY A 241 -3.75 10.79 -13.23
N THR A 242 -3.52 12.10 -13.25
CA THR A 242 -2.38 12.71 -13.95
C THR A 242 -1.61 13.62 -13.02
N HIS A 243 -0.29 13.64 -13.15
CA HIS A 243 0.58 14.47 -12.33
C HIS A 243 1.60 15.19 -13.20
N LYS A 244 1.76 16.50 -13.00
CA LYS A 244 2.72 17.37 -13.70
C LYS A 244 3.43 18.27 -12.70
N CYS A 245 4.75 18.34 -12.72
CA CYS A 245 5.53 19.32 -11.97
C CYS A 245 6.39 20.17 -12.89
N ASP A 246 6.38 21.48 -12.67
CA ASP A 246 7.26 22.43 -13.34
C ASP A 246 8.32 22.91 -12.33
N TYR A 247 9.59 22.66 -12.63
CA TYR A 247 10.76 23.00 -11.83
C TYR A 247 11.50 24.19 -12.43
N VAL A 248 12.00 25.08 -11.57
CA VAL A 248 12.94 26.16 -11.90
C VAL A 248 14.19 25.98 -11.06
N ILE A 249 15.32 25.72 -11.72
CA ILE A 249 16.61 25.52 -11.09
C ILE A 249 17.49 26.73 -11.42
N GLY A 250 17.95 27.40 -10.38
CA GLY A 250 18.74 28.62 -10.51
C GLY A 250 20.15 28.38 -11.03
N ALA A 251 20.84 29.47 -11.39
CA ALA A 251 22.24 29.41 -11.84
C ALA A 251 23.19 28.84 -10.76
N SER A 252 22.81 28.97 -9.48
CA SER A 252 23.49 28.38 -8.33
C SER A 252 23.26 26.87 -8.20
N LYS A 253 22.53 26.25 -9.13
CA LYS A 253 22.16 24.82 -9.11
C LYS A 253 21.40 24.43 -7.84
N ILE A 254 20.52 25.33 -7.40
CA ILE A 254 19.57 25.09 -6.31
C ILE A 254 18.18 25.14 -6.91
N LEU A 255 17.28 24.30 -6.41
CA LEU A 255 15.87 24.39 -6.77
C LEU A 255 15.29 25.72 -6.26
N GLU A 256 14.91 26.62 -7.17
CA GLU A 256 14.28 27.89 -6.82
C GLU A 256 12.76 27.73 -6.64
N SER A 257 12.13 26.93 -7.50
CA SER A 257 10.72 26.58 -7.33
C SER A 257 10.35 25.24 -7.92
N ALA A 258 9.39 24.56 -7.30
CA ALA A 258 8.65 23.44 -7.88
C ALA A 258 7.15 23.74 -7.78
N SER A 259 6.43 23.62 -8.89
CA SER A 259 4.97 23.79 -8.95
C SER A 259 4.35 22.54 -9.55
N CYS A 260 3.73 21.73 -8.70
CA CYS A 260 3.10 20.47 -9.08
C CYS A 260 1.58 20.60 -9.13
N GLU A 261 0.98 19.95 -10.11
CA GLU A 261 -0.45 19.81 -10.27
C GLU A 261 -0.79 18.33 -10.49
N GLU A 262 -1.67 17.82 -9.63
CA GLU A 262 -2.21 16.48 -9.70
C GLU A 262 -3.73 16.55 -9.87
N THR A 263 -4.29 15.70 -10.71
CA THR A 263 -5.74 15.59 -10.88
C THR A 263 -6.19 14.15 -10.83
N HIS A 264 -7.22 13.88 -10.03
CA HIS A 264 -7.93 12.60 -9.95
C HIS A 264 -9.34 12.79 -10.47
N LEU A 265 -9.70 12.05 -11.50
CA LEU A 265 -11.05 11.99 -12.05
C LEU A 265 -11.67 10.64 -11.73
N TYR A 266 -12.79 10.66 -10.99
CA TYR A 266 -13.65 9.50 -10.81
C TYR A 266 -14.39 9.21 -12.11
N VAL A 267 -14.04 8.09 -12.74
CA VAL A 267 -14.48 7.68 -14.08
C VAL A 267 -15.89 7.09 -14.11
N PRO A 268 -16.37 6.34 -13.09
CA PRO A 268 -17.75 5.86 -13.12
C PRO A 268 -18.74 7.03 -13.18
N PHE A 269 -19.62 7.01 -14.18
CA PHE A 269 -20.56 8.08 -14.52
C PHE A 269 -19.94 9.38 -15.03
N SER A 270 -18.64 9.40 -15.36
CA SER A 270 -18.00 10.55 -15.99
C SER A 270 -18.34 10.64 -17.48
N ASN A 271 -18.40 11.87 -18.01
CA ASN A 271 -18.43 12.11 -19.45
C ASN A 271 -17.24 13.00 -19.81
N SER A 272 -16.21 12.39 -20.41
CA SER A 272 -14.91 13.03 -20.64
C SER A 272 -14.32 13.56 -19.32
N GLU A 273 -14.11 14.86 -19.17
CA GLU A 273 -13.58 15.52 -17.96
C GLU A 273 -14.65 15.83 -16.89
N SER A 274 -15.92 15.52 -17.16
CA SER A 274 -17.04 15.80 -16.24
C SER A 274 -17.25 14.63 -15.28
N GLY A 275 -17.27 14.88 -13.98
CA GLY A 275 -17.37 13.85 -12.94
C GLY A 275 -16.87 14.35 -11.60
N GLY A 276 -16.81 13.47 -10.60
CA GLY A 276 -16.12 13.76 -9.34
C GLY A 276 -14.63 13.96 -9.60
N LYS A 277 -14.12 15.16 -9.35
CA LYS A 277 -12.74 15.55 -9.67
C LYS A 277 -12.07 16.18 -8.46
N THR A 278 -10.89 15.68 -8.12
CA THR A 278 -9.99 16.28 -7.13
C THR A 278 -8.76 16.83 -7.84
N ARG A 279 -8.41 18.09 -7.58
CA ARG A 279 -7.19 18.74 -8.06
C ARG A 279 -6.33 19.11 -6.86
N VAL A 280 -5.06 18.77 -6.90
CA VAL A 280 -4.08 19.13 -5.88
C VAL A 280 -3.01 20.00 -6.54
N GLN A 281 -2.74 21.16 -5.97
CA GLN A 281 -1.69 22.06 -6.39
C GLN A 281 -0.67 22.21 -5.26
N GLN A 282 0.57 21.82 -5.51
CA GLN A 282 1.67 21.97 -4.57
C GLN A 282 2.66 22.99 -5.12
N LYS A 283 3.11 23.92 -4.28
CA LYS A 283 4.16 24.87 -4.66
C LYS A 283 5.21 24.93 -3.56
N LEU A 284 6.46 24.83 -3.98
CA LEU A 284 7.64 25.04 -3.16
C LEU A 284 8.41 26.20 -3.78
N LEU A 285 8.71 27.25 -3.00
CA LEU A 285 9.37 28.46 -3.50
C LEU A 285 10.47 28.91 -2.55
N LEU A 286 11.72 28.92 -3.02
CA LEU A 286 12.88 29.36 -2.26
C LEU A 286 12.75 30.85 -1.93
N LYS A 287 12.85 31.17 -0.64
CA LYS A 287 12.80 32.56 -0.14
C LYS A 287 14.16 33.08 0.27
N SER A 288 14.93 32.25 0.97
CA SER A 288 16.23 32.64 1.50
C SER A 288 17.06 31.41 1.83
N GLN A 289 18.34 31.64 2.12
CA GLN A 289 19.25 30.65 2.66
C GLN A 289 20.05 31.27 3.80
N ARG A 290 20.44 30.47 4.79
CA ARG A 290 21.28 30.89 5.91
C ARG A 290 22.31 29.81 6.24
N GLN A 291 23.47 30.24 6.71
CA GLN A 291 24.47 29.31 7.23
C GLN A 291 24.04 28.78 8.61
N GLY A 292 24.34 27.52 8.87
CA GLY A 292 23.94 26.80 10.08
C GLY A 292 22.73 25.89 9.86
N VAL A 293 22.62 24.91 10.74
CA VAL A 293 21.55 23.90 10.79
C VAL A 293 21.02 23.83 12.22
N ASP A 294 19.72 23.64 12.36
CA ASP A 294 19.04 23.54 13.66
C ASP A 294 18.62 22.08 13.97
N ALA A 295 18.68 21.19 12.99
CA ALA A 295 18.25 19.81 13.12
C ALA A 295 19.11 19.07 14.15
N VAL A 296 18.44 18.47 15.14
CA VAL A 296 19.06 17.52 16.07
C VAL A 296 18.88 16.12 15.47
N ILE A 297 19.98 15.53 15.00
CA ILE A 297 19.97 14.20 14.39
C ILE A 297 20.38 13.18 15.44
N GLY A 298 19.45 12.27 15.77
CA GLY A 298 19.73 11.08 16.57
C GLY A 298 20.13 9.88 15.71
N PRO A 299 20.48 8.75 16.34
CA PRO A 299 20.78 7.52 15.61
C PRO A 299 19.58 7.07 14.80
N VAL A 300 19.82 6.59 13.58
CA VAL A 300 18.78 6.13 12.65
C VAL A 300 18.20 4.81 13.17
N LYS A 301 16.96 4.87 13.67
CA LYS A 301 16.22 3.69 14.16
C LYS A 301 15.31 3.08 13.09
N LEU A 302 14.70 3.94 12.29
CA LEU A 302 13.74 3.60 11.25
C LEU A 302 14.22 4.17 9.93
N ARG A 303 14.02 3.41 8.86
CA ARG A 303 14.36 3.81 7.50
C ARG A 303 13.28 3.31 6.54
N TYR A 304 12.72 4.24 5.79
CA TYR A 304 11.66 3.99 4.80
C TYR A 304 12.01 4.65 3.47
N ASP A 305 11.22 4.40 2.45
CA ASP A 305 11.24 5.14 1.20
C ASP A 305 10.16 6.25 1.19
N LEU A 306 10.00 6.90 0.04
CA LEU A 306 9.00 7.93 -0.18
C LEU A 306 7.58 7.40 -0.48
N ILE A 307 7.37 6.09 -0.55
CA ILE A 307 6.05 5.52 -0.86
C ILE A 307 5.08 5.88 0.26
N PHE A 308 3.86 6.28 -0.13
CA PHE A 308 2.79 6.58 0.82
C PHE A 308 2.46 5.34 1.66
N ASP A 309 2.43 5.51 2.98
CA ASP A 309 2.05 4.45 3.90
C ASP A 309 0.54 4.50 4.17
N HIS A 310 -0.18 3.45 3.82
CA HIS A 310 -1.63 3.38 3.94
C HIS A 310 -2.13 2.89 5.32
N ASP A 311 -1.23 2.62 6.26
CA ASP A 311 -1.57 2.07 7.58
C ASP A 311 -1.95 3.14 8.65
N ASP A 312 -2.24 4.39 8.25
CA ASP A 312 -2.62 5.52 9.12
C ASP A 312 -3.70 5.20 10.18
N ILE A 313 -4.58 4.24 9.89
CA ILE A 313 -5.69 3.83 10.79
C ILE A 313 -5.18 3.13 12.05
N LYS A 314 -4.03 2.44 11.98
CA LYS A 314 -3.44 1.76 13.15
C LYS A 314 -2.97 2.75 14.21
N ASP A 315 -2.47 3.92 13.78
CA ASP A 315 -1.97 4.97 14.66
C ASP A 315 -3.12 5.78 15.30
N GLN A 316 -4.24 5.95 14.58
CA GLN A 316 -5.37 6.75 15.05
C GLN A 316 -6.27 6.03 16.07
N LEU A 317 -6.27 4.70 16.10
CA LEU A 317 -7.11 3.89 16.97
C LEU A 317 -6.34 3.36 18.19
N HIS A 318 -5.94 4.28 19.08
CA HIS A 318 -5.57 3.88 20.44
C HIS A 318 -6.75 3.13 21.09
N ASN A 319 -6.48 1.95 21.66
CA ASN A 319 -7.49 1.07 22.28
C ASN A 319 -8.63 0.61 21.35
N GLY A 320 -8.28 -0.04 20.23
CA GLY A 320 -9.25 -0.61 19.27
C GLY A 320 -10.49 -1.32 19.87
N PRO A 321 -10.37 -2.15 20.92
CA PRO A 321 -11.54 -2.79 21.54
C PRO A 321 -12.55 -1.80 22.14
N GLU A 322 -12.06 -0.72 22.76
CA GLU A 322 -12.91 0.34 23.33
C GLU A 322 -13.57 1.16 22.21
N ALA A 323 -12.80 1.49 21.17
CA ALA A 323 -13.31 2.16 19.99
C ALA A 323 -14.42 1.36 19.29
N LEU A 324 -14.28 0.02 19.23
CA LEU A 324 -15.31 -0.87 18.69
C LEU A 324 -16.59 -0.81 19.53
N GLU A 325 -16.47 -0.92 20.86
CA GLU A 325 -17.63 -0.84 21.74
C GLU A 325 -18.34 0.52 21.64
N GLN A 326 -17.59 1.62 21.56
CA GLN A 326 -18.15 2.96 21.38
C GLN A 326 -18.86 3.09 20.04
N LYS A 327 -18.25 2.61 18.95
CA LYS A 327 -18.85 2.67 17.61
C LYS A 327 -20.14 1.84 17.53
N LEU A 328 -20.18 0.67 18.18
CA LEU A 328 -21.38 -0.15 18.27
C LEU A 328 -22.52 0.53 19.06
N LYS A 329 -22.18 1.30 20.12
CA LYS A 329 -23.16 2.14 20.84
C LYS A 329 -23.69 3.28 19.97
N GLU A 330 -22.83 3.96 19.23
CA GLU A 330 -23.24 5.03 18.31
C GLU A 330 -24.18 4.48 17.21
N ILE A 331 -23.84 3.34 16.60
CA ILE A 331 -24.70 2.66 15.62
C ILE A 331 -26.04 2.26 16.27
N CYS A 332 -26.02 1.77 17.51
CA CYS A 332 -27.24 1.42 18.23
C CYS A 332 -28.20 2.60 18.34
N ASP A 333 -27.68 3.76 18.76
CA ASP A 333 -28.47 4.96 19.03
C ASP A 333 -29.00 5.55 17.71
N GLN A 334 -28.17 5.60 16.67
CA GLN A 334 -28.54 6.21 15.38
C GLN A 334 -29.49 5.34 14.55
N THR A 335 -29.50 4.03 14.78
CA THR A 335 -30.32 3.07 14.00
C THR A 335 -31.50 2.51 14.78
N HIS A 336 -31.86 3.12 15.92
CA HIS A 336 -32.96 2.64 16.76
C HIS A 336 -34.31 2.65 15.99
N ASP A 337 -34.65 3.78 15.38
CA ASP A 337 -35.94 3.96 14.71
C ASP A 337 -35.86 3.55 13.23
N ASP A 338 -34.91 4.13 12.48
CA ASP A 338 -34.74 3.90 11.03
C ASP A 338 -33.26 3.94 10.60
N ILE A 339 -32.98 3.59 9.35
CA ILE A 339 -31.67 3.70 8.70
C ILE A 339 -31.54 5.09 8.07
N ARG A 340 -30.73 5.96 8.70
CA ARG A 340 -30.52 7.34 8.23
C ARG A 340 -29.40 7.45 7.19
N PRO A 341 -29.33 8.52 6.37
CA PRO A 341 -28.29 8.73 5.37
C PRO A 341 -26.85 8.71 5.92
N GLU A 342 -26.64 8.92 7.21
CA GLU A 342 -25.33 8.89 7.87
C GLU A 342 -24.87 7.46 8.21
N THR A 343 -25.78 6.48 8.20
CA THR A 343 -25.51 5.09 8.58
C THR A 343 -24.38 4.44 7.76
N PRO A 344 -24.27 4.64 6.43
CA PRO A 344 -23.16 4.12 5.64
C PRO A 344 -21.80 4.56 6.17
N ARG A 345 -21.64 5.83 6.59
CA ARG A 345 -20.39 6.33 7.19
C ARG A 345 -20.07 5.57 8.48
N LEU A 346 -21.05 5.40 9.37
CA LEU A 346 -20.88 4.66 10.63
C LEU A 346 -20.48 3.20 10.39
N PHE A 347 -21.07 2.56 9.37
CA PHE A 347 -20.71 1.21 8.98
C PHE A 347 -19.29 1.12 8.42
N SER A 348 -18.90 2.05 7.55
CA SER A 348 -17.53 2.12 7.03
C SER A 348 -16.50 2.28 8.16
N GLU A 349 -16.77 3.15 9.14
CA GLU A 349 -15.92 3.31 10.33
C GLU A 349 -15.86 2.04 11.17
N LEU A 350 -16.99 1.34 11.37
CA LEU A 350 -17.04 0.05 12.05
C LEU A 350 -16.13 -0.99 11.37
N VAL A 351 -16.18 -1.09 10.04
CA VAL A 351 -15.32 -2.00 9.26
C VAL A 351 -13.85 -1.67 9.47
N GLN A 352 -13.47 -0.38 9.45
CA GLN A 352 -12.08 0.04 9.68
C GLN A 352 -11.58 -0.32 11.09
N ILE A 353 -12.44 -0.19 12.11
CA ILE A 353 -12.09 -0.63 13.47
C ILE A 353 -11.92 -2.15 13.53
N ILE A 354 -12.81 -2.92 12.91
CA ILE A 354 -12.72 -4.40 12.91
C ILE A 354 -11.44 -4.88 12.21
N LYS A 355 -10.98 -4.17 11.16
CA LYS A 355 -9.75 -4.52 10.43
C LYS A 355 -8.51 -4.61 11.32
N ILE A 356 -8.40 -3.80 12.37
CA ILE A 356 -7.22 -3.79 13.24
C ILE A 356 -7.32 -4.77 14.43
N LEU A 357 -8.45 -5.46 14.59
CA LEU A 357 -8.71 -6.30 15.77
C LEU A 357 -8.41 -7.78 15.53
N ASN A 358 -7.94 -8.43 16.60
CA ASN A 358 -7.75 -9.87 16.64
C ASN A 358 -9.05 -10.60 17.00
N LYS A 359 -9.05 -11.93 16.84
CA LYS A 359 -10.21 -12.77 17.17
C LYS A 359 -10.71 -12.60 18.61
N PRO A 360 -9.87 -12.67 19.67
CA PRO A 360 -10.34 -12.47 21.05
C PRO A 360 -11.13 -11.17 21.29
N ASP A 361 -10.69 -10.06 20.70
CA ASP A 361 -11.37 -8.77 20.85
C ASP A 361 -12.71 -8.74 20.12
N LEU A 362 -12.76 -9.30 18.90
CA LEU A 362 -14.00 -9.44 18.14
C LEU A 362 -14.98 -10.40 18.82
N GLU A 363 -14.52 -11.50 19.41
CA GLU A 363 -15.34 -12.42 20.18
C GLU A 363 -15.95 -11.75 21.42
N ARG A 364 -15.20 -10.89 22.09
CA ARG A 364 -15.70 -10.10 23.24
C ARG A 364 -16.82 -9.18 22.79
N ALA A 365 -16.61 -8.39 21.75
CA ALA A 365 -17.63 -7.50 21.20
C ALA A 365 -18.88 -8.26 20.73
N HIS A 366 -18.69 -9.38 20.01
CA HIS A 366 -19.80 -10.25 19.61
C HIS A 366 -20.62 -10.72 20.81
N LYS A 367 -19.97 -11.19 21.89
CA LYS A 367 -20.66 -11.63 23.12
C LYS A 367 -21.44 -10.48 23.77
N LEU A 368 -20.86 -9.28 23.83
CA LEU A 368 -21.50 -8.11 24.43
C LEU A 368 -22.78 -7.70 23.67
N VAL A 369 -22.72 -7.65 22.34
CA VAL A 369 -23.88 -7.28 21.51
C VAL A 369 -24.92 -8.40 21.49
N LYS A 370 -24.49 -9.67 21.32
CA LYS A 370 -25.38 -10.84 21.30
C LYS A 370 -26.15 -11.00 22.61
N ASN A 371 -25.48 -10.81 23.75
CA ASN A 371 -26.09 -10.91 25.08
C ASN A 371 -26.84 -9.64 25.50
N LYS A 372 -27.03 -8.67 24.59
CA LYS A 372 -27.74 -7.41 24.84
C LYS A 372 -27.12 -6.55 25.95
N MET A 373 -25.83 -6.75 26.26
CA MET A 373 -25.07 -5.89 27.17
C MET A 373 -24.78 -4.54 26.52
N ILE A 374 -24.51 -4.56 25.21
CA ILE A 374 -24.51 -3.39 24.33
C ILE A 374 -25.82 -3.42 23.55
N CYS A 375 -26.53 -2.30 23.54
CA CYS A 375 -27.71 -2.11 22.71
C CYS A 375 -28.90 -3.06 22.99
N PRO A 376 -29.50 -3.05 24.20
CA PRO A 376 -30.54 -4.02 24.57
C PRO A 376 -31.84 -3.90 23.78
N LYS A 377 -32.15 -2.70 23.27
CA LYS A 377 -33.43 -2.37 22.61
C LYS A 377 -33.38 -2.42 21.08
N ASN A 378 -32.19 -2.44 20.46
CA ASN A 378 -32.05 -2.42 19.01
C ASN A 378 -31.19 -3.62 18.53
N GLY A 379 -31.87 -4.62 17.95
CA GLY A 379 -31.21 -5.82 17.42
C GLY A 379 -30.44 -5.60 16.10
N ARG A 380 -30.55 -4.42 15.47
CA ARG A 380 -29.83 -4.12 14.22
C ARG A 380 -28.33 -4.03 14.45
N THR A 381 -27.87 -3.61 15.62
CA THR A 381 -26.44 -3.52 15.97
C THR A 381 -25.72 -4.87 15.82
N LEU A 382 -26.36 -5.98 16.18
CA LEU A 382 -25.80 -7.31 15.95
C LEU A 382 -25.64 -7.60 14.45
N LYS A 383 -26.62 -7.20 13.63
CA LYS A 383 -26.56 -7.37 12.17
C LYS A 383 -25.42 -6.56 11.58
N PHE A 384 -25.28 -5.28 11.94
CA PHE A 384 -24.15 -4.46 11.50
C PHE A 384 -22.80 -5.05 11.88
N PHE A 385 -22.67 -5.57 13.11
CA PHE A 385 -21.45 -6.26 13.53
C PHE A 385 -21.16 -7.50 12.66
N LEU A 386 -22.15 -8.35 12.43
CA LEU A 386 -22.01 -9.57 11.62
C LEU A 386 -21.74 -9.25 10.13
N ASP A 387 -22.36 -8.23 9.58
CA ASP A 387 -22.18 -7.79 8.19
C ASP A 387 -20.81 -7.13 7.96
N ALA A 388 -20.21 -6.55 9.01
CA ALA A 388 -18.89 -5.92 8.93
C ALA A 388 -17.73 -6.92 8.95
N LEU A 389 -17.92 -8.14 9.50
CA LEU A 389 -16.87 -9.18 9.55
C LEU A 389 -16.33 -9.56 8.15
N PRO A 390 -17.16 -9.95 7.17
CA PRO A 390 -16.66 -10.30 5.82
C PRO A 390 -16.04 -9.10 5.09
N ALA A 391 -16.46 -7.87 5.40
CA ALA A 391 -15.92 -6.65 4.80
C ALA A 391 -14.55 -6.23 5.36
N ALA A 392 -14.16 -6.78 6.53
CA ALA A 392 -12.86 -6.49 7.12
C ALA A 392 -11.71 -7.22 6.41
N GLU A 393 -11.96 -8.41 5.86
CA GLU A 393 -10.95 -9.21 5.13
C GLU A 393 -9.67 -9.52 5.95
N THR A 394 -9.78 -9.63 7.27
CA THR A 394 -8.63 -9.89 8.17
C THR A 394 -8.69 -11.24 8.84
N ALA A 395 -7.52 -11.74 9.30
CA ALA A 395 -7.42 -13.07 9.90
C ALA A 395 -8.28 -13.17 11.18
N GLY A 396 -8.35 -12.10 11.97
CA GLY A 396 -9.22 -12.02 13.15
C GLY A 396 -10.70 -12.19 12.80
N ALA A 397 -11.16 -11.49 11.76
CA ALA A 397 -12.54 -11.57 11.29
C ALA A 397 -12.88 -12.96 10.72
N VAL A 398 -12.02 -13.50 9.84
CA VAL A 398 -12.19 -14.85 9.27
C VAL A 398 -12.24 -15.92 10.37
N SER A 399 -11.38 -15.82 11.39
CA SER A 399 -11.37 -16.81 12.47
C SER A 399 -12.61 -16.76 13.35
N LEU A 400 -13.17 -15.56 13.58
CA LEU A 400 -14.47 -15.43 14.24
C LEU A 400 -15.59 -15.98 13.35
N MET A 401 -15.60 -15.65 12.06
CA MET A 401 -16.58 -16.17 11.09
C MET A 401 -16.60 -17.70 11.11
N THR A 402 -15.42 -18.33 11.02
CA THR A 402 -15.26 -19.79 11.10
C THR A 402 -15.80 -20.37 12.40
N THR A 403 -15.55 -19.69 13.53
CA THR A 403 -16.05 -20.14 14.85
C THR A 403 -17.58 -20.07 14.93
N LEU A 404 -18.18 -19.04 14.35
CA LEU A 404 -19.63 -18.86 14.37
C LEU A 404 -20.36 -19.78 13.39
N VAL A 405 -19.76 -20.08 12.23
CA VAL A 405 -20.30 -21.03 11.26
C VAL A 405 -20.21 -22.46 11.78
N THR A 406 -19.01 -22.91 12.17
CA THR A 406 -18.82 -24.28 12.70
C THR A 406 -19.56 -24.50 14.03
N GLY A 407 -19.74 -23.44 14.82
CA GLY A 407 -20.54 -23.45 16.05
C GLY A 407 -22.05 -23.30 15.84
N GLN A 408 -22.56 -23.31 14.60
CA GLN A 408 -24.00 -23.19 14.28
C GLN A 408 -24.67 -21.93 14.87
N GLN A 409 -23.89 -20.86 15.04
CA GLN A 409 -24.41 -19.56 15.47
C GLN A 409 -24.81 -18.68 14.26
N VAL A 410 -24.27 -19.00 13.08
CA VAL A 410 -24.58 -18.36 11.80
C VAL A 410 -24.83 -19.46 10.77
N GLU A 411 -26.02 -19.44 10.16
CA GLU A 411 -26.48 -20.48 9.23
C GLU A 411 -27.18 -19.86 8.00
N GLY A 412 -27.59 -20.73 7.06
CA GLY A 412 -28.42 -20.35 5.92
C GLY A 412 -27.76 -19.32 5.00
N ALA A 413 -28.52 -18.31 4.59
CA ALA A 413 -28.06 -17.31 3.62
C ALA A 413 -26.86 -16.50 4.12
N LEU A 414 -26.80 -16.19 5.43
CA LEU A 414 -25.70 -15.40 6.00
C LEU A 414 -24.39 -16.20 5.99
N ALA A 415 -24.42 -17.47 6.39
CA ALA A 415 -23.25 -18.35 6.30
C ALA A 415 -22.75 -18.49 4.86
N LYS A 416 -23.66 -18.63 3.88
CA LYS A 416 -23.30 -18.70 2.46
C LYS A 416 -22.68 -17.41 1.95
N ALA A 417 -23.21 -16.24 2.36
CA ALA A 417 -22.63 -14.95 2.00
C ALA A 417 -21.22 -14.77 2.57
N TRP A 418 -20.99 -15.20 3.81
CA TRP A 418 -19.67 -15.21 4.44
C TRP A 418 -18.68 -16.14 3.74
N LEU A 419 -19.10 -17.36 3.36
CA LEU A 419 -18.25 -18.26 2.59
C LEU A 419 -17.93 -17.65 1.23
N ALA A 420 -18.91 -17.05 0.55
CA ALA A 420 -18.73 -16.40 -0.75
C ALA A 420 -17.82 -15.15 -0.70
N SER A 421 -17.57 -14.55 0.46
CA SER A 421 -16.65 -13.43 0.60
C SER A 421 -15.18 -13.85 0.72
N LEU A 422 -14.89 -15.10 1.13
CA LEU A 422 -13.50 -15.58 1.30
C LEU A 422 -12.63 -15.40 0.05
N PRO A 423 -13.08 -15.71 -1.18
CA PRO A 423 -12.27 -15.54 -2.38
C PRO A 423 -11.95 -14.07 -2.71
N LEU A 424 -12.63 -13.11 -2.08
CA LEU A 424 -12.47 -11.68 -2.33
C LEU A 424 -11.32 -11.08 -1.50
N ILE A 425 -10.86 -11.79 -0.47
CA ILE A 425 -9.74 -11.39 0.38
C ILE A 425 -8.49 -11.17 -0.49
N GLN A 426 -7.88 -10.00 -0.32
CA GLN A 426 -6.70 -9.61 -1.08
C GLN A 426 -5.42 -10.22 -0.52
N GLY A 427 -5.18 -10.11 0.79
CA GLY A 427 -3.97 -10.61 1.44
C GLY A 427 -4.24 -11.81 2.33
N PRO A 428 -4.59 -13.00 1.78
CA PRO A 428 -4.81 -14.17 2.61
C PRO A 428 -3.52 -14.54 3.36
N THR A 429 -3.67 -15.02 4.60
CA THR A 429 -2.55 -15.45 5.45
C THR A 429 -2.66 -16.95 5.75
N SER A 430 -1.55 -17.57 6.17
CA SER A 430 -1.54 -18.99 6.57
C SER A 430 -2.60 -19.31 7.64
N SER A 431 -2.82 -18.38 8.60
CA SER A 431 -3.89 -18.53 9.61
C SER A 431 -5.30 -18.57 9.01
N MET A 432 -5.56 -17.84 7.90
CA MET A 432 -6.84 -17.95 7.20
C MET A 432 -6.97 -19.29 6.47
N ILE A 433 -5.86 -19.86 5.99
CA ILE A 433 -5.85 -21.20 5.38
C ILE A 433 -6.15 -22.27 6.42
N GLU A 434 -5.60 -22.14 7.62
CA GLU A 434 -5.96 -22.98 8.77
C GLU A 434 -7.47 -22.92 9.06
N ASP A 435 -8.05 -21.73 9.11
CA ASP A 435 -9.49 -21.57 9.34
C ASP A 435 -10.33 -22.12 8.16
N GLY A 436 -9.85 -21.98 6.93
CA GLY A 436 -10.41 -22.65 5.75
C GLY A 436 -10.39 -24.16 5.90
N LEU A 437 -9.29 -24.76 6.38
CA LEU A 437 -9.20 -26.20 6.64
C LEU A 437 -10.23 -26.66 7.68
N LYS A 438 -10.43 -25.88 8.76
CA LYS A 438 -11.48 -26.18 9.76
C LYS A 438 -12.88 -26.18 9.14
N LEU A 439 -13.18 -25.23 8.26
CA LEU A 439 -14.44 -25.21 7.50
C LEU A 439 -14.59 -26.44 6.59
N LEU A 440 -13.51 -26.91 5.96
CA LEU A 440 -13.56 -28.10 5.10
C LEU A 440 -13.74 -29.42 5.88
N GLN A 441 -13.29 -29.45 7.13
CA GLN A 441 -13.40 -30.59 8.03
C GLN A 441 -14.76 -30.65 8.76
N ASP A 442 -15.45 -29.51 8.88
CA ASP A 442 -16.77 -29.43 9.49
C ASP A 442 -17.87 -29.97 8.55
N PRO A 443 -18.61 -31.03 8.96
CA PRO A 443 -19.68 -31.60 8.15
C PRO A 443 -20.84 -30.63 7.87
N SER A 444 -21.03 -29.59 8.70
CA SER A 444 -22.11 -28.62 8.50
C SER A 444 -21.79 -27.58 7.41
N SER A 445 -20.52 -27.39 7.09
CA SER A 445 -20.00 -26.39 6.15
C SER A 445 -19.94 -26.90 4.70
N THR A 446 -21.02 -27.49 4.21
CA THR A 446 -21.06 -28.16 2.88
C THR A 446 -20.74 -27.25 1.68
N ASP A 447 -21.01 -25.95 1.79
CA ASP A 447 -20.76 -24.97 0.72
C ASP A 447 -19.33 -24.37 0.76
N ALA A 448 -18.47 -24.78 1.72
CA ALA A 448 -17.15 -24.18 1.93
C ALA A 448 -16.08 -24.61 0.92
N LEU A 449 -16.29 -25.72 0.19
CA LEU A 449 -15.23 -26.32 -0.64
C LEU A 449 -14.71 -25.38 -1.74
N LEU A 450 -15.61 -24.78 -2.52
CA LEU A 450 -15.21 -23.90 -3.63
C LEU A 450 -14.63 -22.56 -3.14
N PRO A 451 -15.20 -21.89 -2.12
CA PRO A 451 -14.63 -20.64 -1.64
C PRO A 451 -13.27 -20.81 -0.94
N VAL A 452 -13.09 -21.86 -0.14
CA VAL A 452 -11.80 -22.11 0.53
C VAL A 452 -10.71 -22.45 -0.48
N THR A 453 -11.00 -23.26 -1.50
CA THR A 453 -9.99 -23.56 -2.53
C THR A 453 -9.59 -22.34 -3.37
N ALA A 454 -10.51 -21.40 -3.61
CA ALA A 454 -10.19 -20.13 -4.25
C ALA A 454 -9.36 -19.20 -3.34
N LEU A 455 -9.62 -19.19 -2.02
CA LEU A 455 -8.79 -18.48 -1.04
C LEU A 455 -7.35 -19.03 -1.03
N VAL A 456 -7.18 -20.36 -1.03
CA VAL A 456 -5.87 -21.02 -1.09
C VAL A 456 -5.12 -20.68 -2.39
N ASN A 457 -5.81 -20.66 -3.54
CA ASN A 457 -5.20 -20.24 -4.80
C ASN A 457 -4.62 -18.83 -4.71
N ARG A 458 -5.38 -17.87 -4.16
CA ARG A 458 -4.88 -16.50 -3.96
C ARG A 458 -3.69 -16.41 -3.02
N TYR A 459 -3.67 -17.24 -1.98
CA TYR A 459 -2.53 -17.36 -1.07
C TYR A 459 -1.28 -17.85 -1.81
N CYS A 460 -1.40 -18.93 -2.59
CA CYS A 460 -0.27 -19.47 -3.35
C CYS A 460 0.22 -18.55 -4.48
N GLN A 461 -0.64 -17.71 -5.05
CA GLN A 461 -0.21 -16.72 -6.05
C GLN A 461 0.68 -15.61 -5.47
N ARG A 462 0.57 -15.35 -4.15
CA ARG A 462 1.30 -14.27 -3.47
C ARG A 462 2.49 -14.77 -2.65
N VAL A 463 2.40 -15.97 -2.09
CA VAL A 463 3.39 -16.52 -1.17
C VAL A 463 4.24 -17.56 -1.88
N SER A 464 5.51 -17.22 -2.13
CA SER A 464 6.46 -18.11 -2.84
C SER A 464 6.71 -19.44 -2.11
N SER A 465 6.53 -19.47 -0.79
CA SER A 465 6.69 -20.67 0.04
C SER A 465 5.39 -21.47 0.22
N CYS A 466 4.36 -21.26 -0.62
CA CYS A 466 3.05 -21.92 -0.47
C CYS A 466 3.16 -23.45 -0.39
N ASP A 467 4.02 -24.06 -1.20
CA ASP A 467 4.22 -25.52 -1.26
C ASP A 467 4.72 -26.11 0.07
N SER A 468 5.39 -25.30 0.89
CA SER A 468 5.89 -25.70 2.21
C SER A 468 4.92 -25.40 3.36
N ASP A 469 3.78 -24.75 3.07
CA ASP A 469 2.77 -24.45 4.08
C ASP A 469 2.03 -25.73 4.50
N TYR A 470 2.02 -25.97 5.82
CA TYR A 470 1.41 -27.16 6.41
C TYR A 470 -0.09 -27.25 6.10
N TYR A 471 -0.83 -26.15 6.22
CA TYR A 471 -2.28 -26.17 6.03
C TYR A 471 -2.66 -26.33 4.57
N VAL A 472 -1.88 -25.74 3.65
CA VAL A 472 -2.04 -25.98 2.21
C VAL A 472 -1.86 -27.47 1.90
N SER A 473 -0.80 -28.09 2.41
CA SER A 473 -0.54 -29.53 2.23
C SER A 473 -1.70 -30.40 2.73
N GLN A 474 -2.31 -30.05 3.87
CA GLN A 474 -3.46 -30.75 4.42
C GLN A 474 -4.71 -30.60 3.55
N ILE A 475 -4.95 -29.43 2.97
CA ILE A 475 -6.06 -29.21 2.03
C ILE A 475 -5.86 -30.01 0.74
N LEU A 476 -4.64 -30.05 0.20
CA LEU A 476 -4.30 -30.85 -0.99
C LEU A 476 -4.55 -32.35 -0.76
N SER A 477 -4.16 -32.86 0.42
CA SER A 477 -4.43 -34.23 0.84
C SER A 477 -5.92 -34.52 0.98
N LEU A 478 -6.67 -33.59 1.60
CA LEU A 478 -8.13 -33.67 1.74
C LEU A 478 -8.82 -33.72 0.38
N LEU A 479 -8.42 -32.90 -0.60
CA LEU A 479 -8.96 -32.93 -1.95
C LEU A 479 -8.65 -34.25 -2.65
N THR A 480 -7.40 -34.70 -2.58
CA THR A 480 -6.96 -35.96 -3.21
C THR A 480 -7.71 -37.17 -2.67
N SER A 481 -7.92 -37.24 -1.35
CA SER A 481 -8.67 -38.33 -0.71
C SER A 481 -10.17 -38.36 -1.02
N ARG A 482 -10.74 -37.27 -1.54
CA ARG A 482 -12.15 -37.22 -1.99
C ARG A 482 -12.35 -37.77 -3.41
N ILE A 483 -11.28 -37.99 -4.16
CA ILE A 483 -11.33 -38.66 -5.46
C ILE A 483 -11.19 -40.17 -5.23
N PRO A 484 -12.19 -40.98 -5.60
CA PRO A 484 -12.10 -42.42 -5.43
C PRO A 484 -11.01 -43.02 -6.31
N ASP A 485 -10.46 -44.16 -5.89
CA ASP A 485 -9.50 -44.91 -6.70
C ASP A 485 -10.11 -45.26 -8.07
N TYR A 486 -9.28 -45.16 -9.11
CA TYR A 486 -9.68 -45.32 -10.52
C TYR A 486 -10.82 -44.40 -10.99
N CYS A 487 -11.15 -43.35 -10.23
CA CYS A 487 -12.28 -42.47 -10.47
C CYS A 487 -13.60 -43.26 -10.70
N SER A 488 -13.89 -44.22 -9.82
CA SER A 488 -15.13 -45.02 -9.89
C SER A 488 -16.34 -44.19 -9.44
N ILE A 489 -17.25 -43.89 -10.37
CA ILE A 489 -18.39 -42.99 -10.15
C ILE A 489 -19.71 -43.75 -10.09
N ASP A 490 -20.53 -43.41 -9.11
CA ASP A 490 -21.93 -43.83 -8.98
C ASP A 490 -22.84 -42.63 -8.68
N ASP A 491 -24.15 -42.84 -8.66
CA ASP A 491 -25.13 -41.76 -8.40
C ASP A 491 -24.96 -41.10 -7.02
N LYS A 492 -24.34 -41.81 -6.05
CA LYS A 492 -24.15 -41.28 -4.70
C LYS A 492 -22.95 -40.35 -4.63
N ASN A 493 -21.87 -40.64 -5.36
CA ASN A 493 -20.63 -39.88 -5.31
C ASN A 493 -20.45 -38.87 -6.45
N LEU A 494 -21.22 -38.97 -7.54
CA LEU A 494 -21.12 -38.11 -8.73
C LEU A 494 -21.01 -36.63 -8.39
N LYS A 495 -21.96 -36.10 -7.61
CA LYS A 495 -21.97 -34.67 -7.21
C LYS A 495 -20.75 -34.29 -6.38
N SER A 496 -20.34 -35.16 -5.46
CA SER A 496 -19.18 -34.90 -4.59
C SER A 496 -17.87 -34.85 -5.37
N VAL A 497 -17.68 -35.81 -6.29
CA VAL A 497 -16.48 -35.86 -7.15
C VAL A 497 -16.47 -34.67 -8.11
N LEU A 498 -17.61 -34.33 -8.72
CA LEU A 498 -17.72 -33.17 -9.61
C LEU A 498 -17.33 -31.86 -8.90
N VAL A 499 -17.86 -31.62 -7.69
CA VAL A 499 -17.53 -30.42 -6.91
C VAL A 499 -16.07 -30.45 -6.45
N THR A 500 -15.52 -31.63 -6.14
CA THR A 500 -14.10 -31.79 -5.78
C THR A 500 -13.17 -31.46 -6.95
N LEU A 501 -13.46 -31.92 -8.16
CA LEU A 501 -12.68 -31.57 -9.36
C LEU A 501 -12.71 -30.06 -9.65
N ARG A 502 -13.89 -29.43 -9.53
CA ARG A 502 -14.01 -27.97 -9.64
C ARG A 502 -13.20 -27.24 -8.57
N ALA A 503 -13.16 -27.77 -7.34
CA ALA A 503 -12.37 -27.22 -6.25
C ALA A 503 -10.86 -27.38 -6.51
N MET A 504 -10.42 -28.53 -7.04
CA MET A 504 -9.04 -28.74 -7.48
C MET A 504 -8.65 -27.73 -8.57
N GLY A 505 -9.54 -27.50 -9.54
CA GLY A 505 -9.34 -26.49 -10.59
C GLY A 505 -9.34 -25.06 -10.08
N ASN A 506 -10.15 -24.74 -9.06
CA ASN A 506 -10.10 -23.43 -8.40
C ASN A 506 -8.77 -23.20 -7.69
N LEU A 507 -8.25 -24.24 -7.02
CA LEU A 507 -6.97 -24.22 -6.30
C LEU A 507 -5.79 -24.12 -7.28
N GLY A 508 -5.83 -24.89 -8.38
CA GLY A 508 -4.87 -24.78 -9.49
C GLY A 508 -3.44 -25.16 -9.12
N HIS A 509 -3.24 -26.25 -8.36
CA HIS A 509 -1.93 -26.63 -7.84
C HIS A 509 -1.42 -27.93 -8.47
N SER A 510 -0.13 -27.95 -8.83
CA SER A 510 0.52 -29.05 -9.57
C SER A 510 0.47 -30.40 -8.83
N ALA A 511 0.51 -30.40 -7.50
CA ALA A 511 0.32 -31.59 -6.66
C ALA A 511 -1.02 -32.33 -6.88
N LEU A 512 -2.05 -31.68 -7.46
CA LEU A 512 -3.37 -32.29 -7.68
C LEU A 512 -3.49 -33.02 -9.02
N THR A 513 -2.57 -32.80 -9.96
CA THR A 513 -2.70 -33.28 -11.35
C THR A 513 -2.82 -34.80 -11.43
N SER A 514 -2.10 -35.55 -10.57
CA SER A 514 -2.18 -37.02 -10.56
C SER A 514 -3.59 -37.54 -10.22
N SER A 515 -4.32 -36.83 -9.37
CA SER A 515 -5.72 -37.16 -9.04
C SER A 515 -6.67 -36.77 -10.16
N ILE A 516 -6.40 -35.66 -10.84
CA ILE A 516 -7.16 -35.18 -12.00
C ILE A 516 -7.01 -36.16 -13.17
N ASP A 517 -5.78 -36.62 -13.44
CA ASP A 517 -5.45 -37.57 -14.51
C ASP A 517 -6.18 -38.90 -14.38
N LYS A 518 -6.37 -39.39 -13.13
CA LYS A 518 -7.16 -40.60 -12.86
C LYS A 518 -8.58 -40.48 -13.41
N CYS A 519 -9.21 -39.32 -13.26
CA CYS A 519 -10.57 -39.09 -13.74
C CYS A 519 -10.61 -38.82 -15.24
N LEU A 520 -9.63 -38.07 -15.77
CA LEU A 520 -9.55 -37.75 -17.18
C LEU A 520 -9.32 -38.98 -18.07
N SER A 521 -8.48 -39.91 -17.62
CA SER A 521 -8.14 -41.14 -18.33
C SER A 521 -9.07 -42.33 -18.05
N SER A 522 -10.03 -42.19 -17.12
CA SER A 522 -10.91 -43.30 -16.74
C SER A 522 -11.88 -43.66 -17.88
N THR A 523 -11.96 -44.93 -18.23
CA THR A 523 -12.93 -45.42 -19.24
C THR A 523 -14.34 -45.58 -18.67
N SER A 524 -14.49 -45.65 -17.34
CA SER A 524 -15.77 -45.80 -16.65
C SER A 524 -16.36 -44.49 -16.13
N ALA A 525 -15.57 -43.41 -16.06
CA ALA A 525 -16.05 -42.12 -15.61
C ALA A 525 -17.04 -41.51 -16.61
N PRO A 526 -18.19 -40.95 -16.14
CA PRO A 526 -19.12 -40.21 -16.98
C PRO A 526 -18.46 -39.01 -17.67
N LEU A 527 -19.01 -38.60 -18.82
CA LEU A 527 -18.50 -37.47 -19.60
C LEU A 527 -18.35 -36.19 -18.77
N ASP A 528 -19.36 -35.85 -17.96
CA ASP A 528 -19.34 -34.67 -17.09
C ASP A 528 -18.14 -34.63 -16.14
N ILE A 529 -17.67 -35.80 -15.68
CA ILE A 529 -16.52 -35.94 -14.79
C ILE A 529 -15.22 -35.75 -15.56
N LYS A 530 -15.13 -36.28 -16.78
CA LYS A 530 -13.99 -36.06 -17.67
C LYS A 530 -13.84 -34.60 -18.06
N VAL A 531 -14.94 -33.95 -18.45
CA VAL A 531 -14.98 -32.52 -18.78
C VAL A 531 -14.56 -31.68 -17.57
N ALA A 532 -15.08 -32.00 -16.38
CA ALA A 532 -14.68 -31.30 -15.16
C ALA A 532 -13.20 -31.53 -14.79
N ALA A 533 -12.66 -32.73 -15.06
CA ALA A 533 -11.24 -33.02 -14.87
C ALA A 533 -10.37 -32.24 -15.88
N ALA A 534 -10.79 -32.16 -17.15
CA ALA A 534 -10.11 -31.35 -18.15
C ALA A 534 -10.14 -29.85 -17.78
N ASP A 535 -11.30 -29.30 -17.39
CA ASP A 535 -11.43 -27.90 -16.95
C ASP A 535 -10.56 -27.59 -15.71
N ALA A 536 -10.32 -28.58 -14.85
CA ALA A 536 -9.48 -28.38 -13.66
C ALA A 536 -8.02 -28.01 -13.99
N TYR A 537 -7.53 -28.29 -15.21
CA TYR A 537 -6.20 -27.88 -15.65
C TYR A 537 -6.06 -26.37 -15.90
N ARG A 538 -7.16 -25.62 -16.08
CA ARG A 538 -7.16 -24.21 -16.53
C ARG A 538 -6.31 -23.23 -15.71
N ARG A 539 -5.97 -23.57 -14.47
CA ARG A 539 -5.21 -22.72 -13.53
C ARG A 539 -3.93 -23.38 -13.01
N VAL A 540 -3.59 -24.58 -13.46
CA VAL A 540 -2.34 -25.23 -13.08
C VAL A 540 -1.18 -24.48 -13.75
N PRO A 541 -0.13 -24.06 -13.01
CA PRO A 541 1.00 -23.34 -13.60
C PRO A 541 1.70 -24.18 -14.66
N CYS A 542 2.16 -23.58 -15.76
CA CYS A 542 2.97 -24.24 -16.79
C CYS A 542 4.47 -24.20 -16.42
N ASP A 543 4.92 -24.98 -15.44
CA ASP A 543 6.34 -25.21 -15.15
C ASP A 543 6.97 -26.36 -15.98
N THR A 544 8.29 -26.50 -15.88
CA THR A 544 9.08 -27.48 -16.65
C THR A 544 8.77 -28.96 -16.34
N SER A 545 8.09 -29.25 -15.23
CA SER A 545 7.59 -30.58 -14.87
C SER A 545 6.28 -30.96 -15.58
N LEU A 546 5.58 -30.01 -16.20
CA LEU A 546 4.32 -30.26 -16.93
C LEU A 546 4.51 -30.90 -18.31
N ASN A 547 5.70 -30.86 -18.91
CA ASN A 547 5.95 -31.50 -20.21
C ASN A 547 5.62 -33.00 -20.24
N GLN A 548 5.52 -33.68 -19.10
CA GLN A 548 5.07 -35.07 -19.00
C GLN A 548 3.59 -35.24 -18.62
N ARG A 549 2.97 -34.28 -17.91
CA ARG A 549 1.61 -34.40 -17.34
C ARG A 549 0.54 -33.77 -18.25
N ASP A 550 0.87 -32.72 -18.98
CA ASP A 550 0.08 -32.24 -20.12
C ASP A 550 -0.07 -33.32 -21.20
N GLY A 551 0.81 -34.33 -21.19
CA GLY A 551 0.71 -35.51 -22.03
C GLY A 551 -0.64 -36.22 -21.92
N VAL A 552 -1.24 -36.34 -20.72
CA VAL A 552 -2.54 -37.02 -20.58
C VAL A 552 -3.68 -36.16 -21.13
N LEU A 553 -3.75 -34.89 -20.74
CA LEU A 553 -4.75 -33.96 -21.27
C LEU A 553 -4.65 -33.83 -22.78
N TRP A 554 -3.44 -33.62 -23.30
CA TRP A 554 -3.17 -33.49 -24.73
C TRP A 554 -3.47 -34.79 -25.48
N THR A 555 -3.14 -35.96 -24.93
CA THR A 555 -3.48 -37.25 -25.53
C THR A 555 -4.99 -37.41 -25.64
N VAL A 556 -5.74 -37.08 -24.58
CA VAL A 556 -7.20 -37.17 -24.57
C VAL A 556 -7.83 -36.17 -25.56
N LEU A 557 -7.32 -34.94 -25.64
CA LEU A 557 -7.81 -33.93 -26.59
C LEU A 557 -7.50 -34.26 -28.06
N GLN A 558 -6.45 -35.05 -28.32
CA GLN A 558 -6.09 -35.48 -29.68
C GLN A 558 -6.76 -36.81 -30.10
N ASP A 559 -7.35 -37.54 -29.16
CA ASP A 559 -7.98 -38.82 -29.43
C ASP A 559 -9.35 -38.63 -30.11
N THR A 560 -9.37 -38.84 -31.43
CA THR A 560 -10.58 -38.73 -32.27
C THR A 560 -11.69 -39.74 -31.91
N THR A 561 -11.42 -40.69 -31.02
CA THR A 561 -12.42 -41.65 -30.54
C THR A 561 -13.15 -41.19 -29.28
N GLN A 562 -12.68 -40.11 -28.64
CA GLN A 562 -13.36 -39.47 -27.51
C GLN A 562 -14.54 -38.60 -27.99
N ASP A 563 -15.42 -38.27 -27.04
CA ASP A 563 -16.51 -37.31 -27.27
C ASP A 563 -15.95 -35.91 -27.61
N GLN A 564 -16.65 -35.15 -28.45
CA GLN A 564 -16.23 -33.81 -28.92
C GLN A 564 -16.50 -32.68 -27.91
N SER A 565 -17.21 -32.99 -26.82
CA SER A 565 -17.71 -32.05 -25.80
C SER A 565 -16.64 -31.43 -24.91
#